data_AF-A0A9E3U111-F1
#
_entry.id   AF-A0A9E3U111-F1
#
_cell.length_a   1.000
_cell.length_b   1.000
_cell.length_c   1.000
_cell.angle_alpha   90.00
_cell.angle_beta   90.00
_cell.angle_gamma   90.00
#
_symmetry.space_group_name_H-M   'P 1'
#
loop_
_entity.id
_entity.type
_entity.pdbx_description
1 polymer ?
#
loop_
_entity_poly.entity_id
_entity_poly.type
_entity_poly.pdbx_seq_one_letter_code
_entity_poly.pdbx_strand_id
1 'polypeptide(L)' 'ESGPGYDGNWRAISKNWVSFHTRPGVVAVTLETAWNTPASNTRGYETVGRELGQAIERFVRTQEAASAE' A
#
# COMPACT_ATOMS: atom_id res chain seq x y z
N GLU A 1 7.94 0.12 9.74
CA GLU A 1 8.02 1.41 10.45
C GLU A 1 8.50 2.50 9.49
N SER A 2 8.13 3.77 9.69
CA SER A 2 8.56 4.88 8.81
C SER A 2 8.54 6.25 9.52
N GLY A 3 8.65 6.30 10.85
CA GLY A 3 8.53 7.54 11.62
C GLY A 3 9.88 8.21 11.95
N PRO A 4 9.87 9.35 12.66
CA PRO A 4 11.10 10.01 13.12
C PRO A 4 12.00 9.15 14.02
N GLY A 5 11.44 8.17 14.73
CA GLY A 5 12.21 7.19 15.50
C GLY A 5 12.84 6.08 14.67
N TYR A 6 12.46 5.95 13.39
CA TYR A 6 12.97 4.92 12.47
C TYR A 6 14.18 5.42 11.67
N ASP A 7 14.12 6.65 11.15
CA ASP A 7 15.19 7.24 10.34
C ASP A 7 15.22 8.77 10.47
N GLY A 8 16.41 9.38 10.51
CA GLY A 8 16.57 10.84 10.61
C GLY A 8 16.00 11.61 9.41
N ASN A 9 15.93 10.96 8.24
CA ASN A 9 15.33 11.45 7.01
C ASN A 9 14.02 10.70 6.67
N TRP A 10 13.27 10.27 7.69
CA TRP A 10 12.02 9.53 7.52
C TRP A 10 11.02 10.19 6.56
N ARG A 11 11.04 11.53 6.43
CA ARG A 11 10.16 12.25 5.50
C ARG A 11 10.47 11.97 4.03
N ALA A 12 11.69 11.58 3.70
CA ALA A 12 12.10 11.19 2.35
C ALA A 12 11.77 9.73 2.00
N ILE A 13 11.37 8.91 2.97
CA ILE A 13 10.88 7.55 2.71
C ILE A 13 9.64 7.64 1.81
N SER A 14 9.63 6.90 0.69
CA SER A 14 8.67 7.04 -0.42
C SER A 14 7.22 7.20 0.05
N LYS A 15 6.73 6.31 0.93
CA LYS A 15 5.35 6.36 1.44
C LYS A 15 5.05 7.68 2.18
N ASN A 16 5.95 8.16 3.02
CA ASN A 16 5.73 9.43 3.74
C ASN A 16 5.82 10.63 2.81
N TRP A 17 6.81 10.63 1.90
CA TRP A 17 6.95 11.70 0.92
C TRP A 17 5.67 11.82 0.08
N VAL A 18 5.14 10.70 -0.44
CA VAL A 18 3.87 10.69 -1.18
C VAL A 18 2.73 11.21 -0.31
N SER A 19 2.60 10.76 0.94
CA SER A 19 1.57 11.28 1.86
C SER A 19 1.65 12.80 2.08
N PHE A 20 2.86 13.38 2.12
CA PHE A 20 3.03 14.83 2.32
C PHE A 20 2.77 15.67 1.07
N HIS A 21 2.84 15.08 -0.13
CA HIS A 21 2.77 15.79 -1.40
C HIS A 21 1.53 15.41 -2.23
N THR A 22 0.51 14.83 -1.58
CA THR A 22 -0.74 14.44 -2.23
C THR A 22 -1.95 15.05 -1.50
N ARG A 23 -3.11 15.01 -2.15
CA ARG A 23 -4.37 15.55 -1.60
C ARG A 23 -4.95 14.65 -0.49
N PRO A 24 -5.79 15.21 0.41
CA PRO A 24 -6.59 14.40 1.33
C PRO A 24 -7.36 13.30 0.58
N GLY A 25 -7.47 12.12 1.19
CA GLY A 25 -8.12 10.95 0.60
C GLY A 25 -7.22 10.03 -0.23
N VAL A 26 -5.95 10.38 -0.45
CA VAL A 26 -4.97 9.46 -1.05
C VAL A 26 -4.53 8.40 -0.04
N VAL A 27 -4.56 7.14 -0.46
CA VAL A 27 -4.00 6.00 0.29
C VAL A 27 -2.55 5.78 -0.17
N ALA A 28 -1.60 5.98 0.74
CA ALA A 28 -0.18 5.74 0.48
C ALA A 28 0.37 4.71 1.49
N VAL A 29 0.76 3.54 0.97
CA VAL A 29 1.24 2.41 1.78
C VAL A 29 2.46 1.77 1.12
N THR A 30 3.28 1.13 1.93
CA THR A 30 4.33 0.21 1.45
C THR A 30 3.83 -1.21 1.68
N LEU A 31 3.83 -2.03 0.63
CA LEU A 31 3.52 -3.46 0.71
C LEU A 31 4.83 -4.25 0.68
N GLU A 32 5.15 -4.91 1.78
CA GLU A 32 6.30 -5.80 1.90
C GLU A 32 5.83 -7.24 1.86
N THR A 33 6.47 -8.09 1.05
CA THR A 33 6.19 -9.53 0.98
C THR A 33 7.34 -10.33 1.59
N ALA A 34 7.02 -11.47 2.20
CA ALA A 34 8.04 -12.36 2.71
C ALA A 34 8.88 -12.93 1.57
N TRP A 35 10.20 -13.00 1.75
CA TRP A 35 11.13 -13.51 0.75
C TRP A 35 11.52 -14.98 0.94
N ASN A 36 11.26 -15.56 2.12
CA ASN A 36 11.78 -16.87 2.54
C ASN A 36 10.70 -17.89 2.92
N THR A 37 9.52 -17.82 2.30
CA THR A 37 8.46 -18.82 2.49
C THR A 37 8.39 -19.77 1.29
N PRO A 38 7.76 -20.95 1.41
CA PRO A 38 7.49 -21.80 0.24
C PRO A 38 6.71 -21.08 -0.87
N ALA A 39 5.91 -20.07 -0.53
CA ALA A 39 5.16 -19.25 -1.46
C ALA A 39 5.97 -18.05 -2.03
N SER A 40 7.18 -17.79 -1.56
CA SER A 40 8.06 -16.68 -2.02
C SER A 40 8.75 -17.03 -3.35
N ASN A 41 7.94 -17.37 -4.35
CA ASN A 41 8.34 -17.69 -5.72
C ASN A 41 7.55 -16.82 -6.70
N THR A 42 7.91 -16.84 -7.99
CA THR A 42 7.28 -16.01 -9.03
C THR A 42 5.75 -16.09 -9.01
N ARG A 43 5.19 -17.32 -8.97
CA ARG A 43 3.74 -17.52 -8.97
C ARG A 43 3.07 -16.98 -7.70
N GLY A 44 3.76 -17.06 -6.57
CA GLY A 44 3.29 -16.48 -5.31
C GLY A 44 3.25 -14.95 -5.37
N TYR A 45 4.27 -14.29 -5.91
CA TYR A 45 4.26 -12.83 -6.09
C TYR A 45 3.21 -12.37 -7.11
N GLU A 46 3.02 -13.10 -8.21
CA GLU A 46 1.91 -12.86 -9.15
C GLU A 46 0.55 -12.98 -8.45
N THR A 47 0.41 -13.95 -7.56
CA THR A 47 -0.79 -14.10 -6.73
C THR A 47 -0.98 -12.90 -5.81
N VAL A 48 0.06 -12.44 -5.11
CA VAL A 48 -0.02 -11.21 -4.31
C VAL A 48 -0.51 -10.02 -5.15
N GLY A 49 0.05 -9.83 -6.36
CA GLY A 49 -0.37 -8.77 -7.27
C GLY A 49 -1.83 -8.87 -7.69
N ARG A 50 -2.31 -10.07 -8.03
CA ARG A 50 -3.71 -10.32 -8.38
C ARG A 50 -4.65 -10.00 -7.20
N GLU A 51 -4.35 -10.52 -6.02
CA GLU A 51 -5.19 -10.31 -4.84
C GLU A 51 -5.19 -8.82 -4.41
N LEU A 52 -4.05 -8.12 -4.54
CA LEU A 52 -3.97 -6.68 -4.33
C LEU A 52 -4.87 -5.91 -5.31
N GLY A 53 -4.84 -6.25 -6.60
CA GLY A 53 -5.71 -5.62 -7.61
C GLY A 53 -7.20 -5.78 -7.28
N GLN A 54 -7.61 -6.97 -6.86
CA GLN A 54 -8.99 -7.21 -6.41
C GLN A 54 -9.34 -6.44 -5.14
N ALA A 55 -8.39 -6.30 -4.20
CA ALA A 55 -8.61 -5.51 -2.99
C ALA A 55 -8.79 -4.02 -3.30
N ILE A 56 -8.00 -3.47 -4.23
CA ILE A 56 -8.13 -2.08 -4.69
C ILE A 56 -9.50 -1.86 -5.35
N GLU A 57 -9.94 -2.77 -6.22
CA GLU A 57 -11.26 -2.70 -6.86
C GLU A 57 -12.39 -2.63 -5.83
N ARG A 58 -12.38 -3.54 -4.85
CA ARG A 58 -13.37 -3.56 -3.78
C ARG A 58 -13.34 -2.28 -2.95
N PHE A 59 -12.15 -1.79 -2.61
CA PHE A 59 -11.98 -0.55 -1.86
C PHE A 59 -12.63 0.63 -2.58
N VAL A 60 -12.33 0.82 -3.87
CA VAL A 60 -12.89 1.93 -4.67
C VAL A 60 -14.41 1.84 -4.73
N ARG A 61 -14.96 0.66 -5.01
CA ARG A 61 -16.42 0.43 -5.06
C ARG A 61 -17.10 0.77 -3.73
N THR A 62 -16.49 0.40 -2.60
CA THR A 62 -17.02 0.74 -1.26
C THR A 62 -16.98 2.25 -1.00
N GLN A 63 -15.93 2.96 -1.43
CA GLN A 63 -15.85 4.42 -1.29
C GLN A 63 -16.89 5.15 -2.13
N GLU A 64 -17.15 4.68 -3.36
CA GLU A 64 -18.20 5.23 -4.23
C GLU A 64 -19.59 5.08 -3.60
N ALA A 65 -19.90 3.90 -3.06
CA ALA A 65 -21.17 3.65 -2.37
C ALA A 65 -21.34 4.56 -1.14
N ALA A 66 -20.30 4.71 -0.32
CA ALA A 66 -20.32 5.56 0.87
C ALA A 66 -20.42 7.07 0.57
N SER A 67 -20.06 7.49 -0.64
CA SER A 67 -20.15 8.89 -1.07
C SER A 67 -21.48 9.25 -1.73
N ALA A 68 -22.32 8.25 -2.01
CA ALA A 68 -23.64 8.41 -2.63
C ALA A 68 -24.80 8.49 -1.60
N GLU A 69 -24.49 8.31 -0.32
CA GLU A 69 -25.38 8.49 0.84
C GLU A 69 -25.19 9.87 1.48
#